data_AF-A0A1X7K1R9-F1
#
_entry.id   AF-A0A1X7K1R9-F1
#
_cell.length_a   1.000
_cell.length_b   1.000
_cell.length_c   1.000
_cell.angle_alpha   90.00
_cell.angle_beta   90.00
_cell.angle_gamma   90.00
#
_symmetry.space_group_name_H-M   'P 1'
#
loop_
_entity.id
_entity.type
_entity.pdbx_description
1 polymer ?
#
loop_
_entity_poly.entity_id
_entity_poly.type
_entity_poly.pdbx_seq_one_letter_code
_entity_poly.pdbx_strand_id
1 'polypeptide(L)' 'MTVIRMGVPGLSSEEKVRLSDRLADVASDMTGRSRDDLMVYVYDHSSEQPRH' A
#
# COMPACT_ATOMS: atom_id res chain seq x y z
N MET A 1 -1.48 -2.67 -15.65
CA MET A 1 -0.88 -2.93 -14.32
C MET A 1 -0.06 -1.75 -13.79
N THR A 2 -0.59 -1.04 -12.79
CA THR A 2 0.06 0.03 -12.01
C THR A 2 0.45 -0.53 -10.65
N VAL A 3 1.63 -0.19 -10.14
CA VAL A 3 2.09 -0.63 -8.81
C VAL A 3 2.21 0.55 -7.87
N ILE A 4 1.62 0.43 -6.69
CA ILE A 4 1.70 1.42 -5.60
C ILE A 4 2.45 0.76 -4.44
N ARG A 5 3.54 1.38 -4.00
CA ARG A 5 4.33 0.90 -2.85
C ARG A 5 4.34 1.98 -1.77
N MET A 6 4.01 1.61 -0.54
CA MET A 6 3.96 2.54 0.59
C MET A 6 4.63 1.90 1.81
N GLY A 7 5.66 2.57 2.34
CA GLY A 7 6.31 2.19 3.58
C GLY A 7 5.70 2.91 4.77
N VAL A 8 4.97 2.22 5.65
CA VAL A 8 4.36 2.80 6.86
C VAL A 8 4.78 2.00 8.10
N PRO A 9 5.39 2.64 9.10
CA PRO A 9 5.91 1.96 10.27
C PRO A 9 4.79 1.67 11.27
N GLY A 10 4.89 0.55 12.00
CA GLY A 10 4.04 0.30 13.17
C GLY A 10 2.59 -0.07 12.87
N LEU A 11 2.26 -0.40 11.61
CA LEU A 11 0.95 -0.93 11.26
C LEU A 11 0.87 -2.44 11.55
N SER A 12 -0.21 -2.84 12.19
CA SER A 12 -0.61 -4.25 12.26
C SER A 12 -0.93 -4.81 10.86
N SER A 13 -0.95 -6.14 10.74
CA SER A 13 -1.33 -6.79 9.47
C SER A 13 -2.73 -6.39 9.01
N GLU A 14 -3.69 -6.22 9.93
CA GLU A 14 -5.06 -5.80 9.60
C GLU A 14 -5.09 -4.37 9.06
N GLU A 15 -4.36 -3.45 9.70
CA GLU A 15 -4.26 -2.07 9.24
C GLU A 15 -3.60 -1.97 7.86
N LYS A 16 -2.57 -2.79 7.58
CA LYS A 16 -1.94 -2.89 6.26
C LYS A 16 -2.94 -3.32 5.19
N VAL A 17 -3.79 -4.30 5.48
CA VAL A 17 -4.83 -4.75 4.55
C VAL A 17 -5.85 -3.65 4.31
N ARG A 18 -6.41 -3.04 5.37
CA ARG A 18 -7.39 -1.94 5.23
C ARG A 18 -6.82 -0.74 4.47
N LEU A 19 -5.55 -0.41 4.70
CA LEU A 19 -4.87 0.66 4.01
C LEU A 19 -4.64 0.34 2.53
N SER A 20 -4.20 -0.88 2.23
CA SER A 20 -4.04 -1.34 0.84
C SER A 20 -5.37 -1.29 0.08
N ASP A 21 -6.44 -1.69 0.75
CA ASP A 21 -7.79 -1.75 0.18
C ASP A 21 -8.30 -0.35 -0.22
N ARG A 22 -8.18 0.61 0.72
CA ARG A 22 -8.53 2.03 0.48
C ARG A 22 -7.65 2.70 -0.57
N LEU A 23 -6.35 2.41 -0.58
CA LEU A 23 -5.43 2.99 -1.58
C LEU A 23 -5.78 2.54 -2.99
N ALA A 24 -6.20 1.29 -3.15
CA ALA A 24 -6.68 0.79 -4.44
C ALA A 24 -7.97 1.49 -4.88
N ASP A 25 -8.92 1.78 -3.97
CA ASP A 25 -10.13 2.54 -4.32
C ASP A 25 -9.81 3.95 -4.77
N VAL A 26 -8.99 4.67 -3.98
CA VAL A 26 -8.58 6.05 -4.30
C VAL A 26 -7.82 6.09 -5.62
N ALA A 27 -6.90 5.15 -5.85
CA ALA A 27 -6.15 5.10 -7.09
C ALA A 27 -7.03 4.73 -8.30
N SER A 28 -8.02 3.85 -8.12
CA SER A 28 -8.99 3.52 -9.16
C SER A 28 -9.79 4.76 -9.57
N ASP A 29 -10.35 5.48 -8.60
CA ASP A 29 -11.14 6.70 -8.82
C ASP A 29 -10.30 7.82 -9.48
N MET A 30 -9.10 8.06 -8.95
CA MET A 30 -8.21 9.12 -9.45
C MET A 30 -7.63 8.86 -10.85
N THR A 31 -7.43 7.60 -11.21
CA THR A 31 -6.79 7.23 -12.48
C THR A 31 -7.76 6.71 -13.53
N GLY A 32 -9.03 6.48 -13.17
CA GLY A 32 -10.03 5.83 -14.01
C GLY A 32 -9.67 4.38 -14.38
N ARG A 33 -8.72 3.76 -13.67
CA ARG A 33 -8.30 2.37 -13.92
C ARG A 33 -9.12 1.40 -13.10
N SER A 34 -9.33 0.20 -13.64
CA SER A 34 -9.91 -0.90 -12.87
C SER A 34 -9.02 -1.26 -11.68
N ARG A 35 -9.64 -1.67 -10.58
CA ARG A 35 -8.95 -2.17 -9.39
C ARG A 35 -8.07 -3.39 -9.71
N ASP A 36 -8.48 -4.23 -10.65
CA ASP A 36 -7.72 -5.41 -11.09
C ASP A 36 -6.39 -5.04 -11.78
N ASP A 37 -6.30 -3.81 -12.28
CA ASP A 37 -5.10 -3.25 -12.90
C ASP A 37 -4.14 -2.63 -11.89
N LEU A 38 -4.46 -2.65 -10.59
CA LEU A 38 -3.70 -2.03 -9.51
C LEU A 38 -3.12 -3.10 -8.57
N MET A 39 -1.84 -2.96 -8.24
CA MET A 39 -1.17 -3.78 -7.24
C MET A 39 -0.62 -2.88 -6.14
N VAL A 40 -1.15 -3.00 -4.92
CA VAL A 40 -0.77 -2.18 -3.76
C VAL A 40 0.05 -3.00 -2.77
N TYR A 41 1.24 -2.50 -2.42
CA TYR A 41 2.10 -3.07 -1.39
C TYR A 41 2.31 -2.08 -0.26
N VAL A 42 1.76 -2.41 0.90
CA VAL A 42 2.05 -1.71 2.16
C VAL A 42 3.05 -2.53 2.95
N TYR A 43 4.22 -1.95 3.23
CA TYR A 43 5.29 -2.61 3.98
C TYR A 43 5.72 -1.75 5.17
N ASP A 44 6.33 -2.40 6.16
CA ASP A 44 6.89 -1.70 7.31
C ASP A 44 8.33 -1.29 7.00
N HIS A 45 8.57 0.02 6.87
CA HIS A 45 9.91 0.53 6.58
C HIS A 45 10.80 0.62 7.84
N SER A 46 10.24 0.43 9.05
CA SER A 46 11.02 0.36 10.30
C SER A 46 11.98 -0.82 10.30
N SER A 47 11.68 -1.86 9.51
CA SER A 47 12.52 -3.04 9.36
C SER A 47 13.72 -2.83 8.42
N GLU A 48 13.79 -1.71 7.70
CA GLU A 48 14.87 -1.43 6.72
C GLU A 48 15.93 -0.44 7.22
N GLN A 49 15.81 0.12 8.42
CA GLN A 49 16.90 0.89 9.01
C GLN A 49 17.86 -0.05 9.75
N PRO A 50 19.14 -0.15 9.33
CA PRO A 50 20.15 -0.81 10.15
C PRO A 50 20.23 -0.03 11.45
N ARG A 51 19.90 -0.69 12.57
CA ARG A 51 20.23 -0.18 13.90
C ARG A 51 21.75 -0.07 13.95
N HIS A 52 22.26 1.16 13.78
CA HIS A 52 23.66 1.51 14.01
C HIS A 52 23.96 1.52 15.50
#